data_AF-A0A7H8YZM3-F1
#
_entry.id   AF-A0A7H8YZM3-F1
#
_cell.length_a   1.000
_cell.length_b   1.000
_cell.length_c   1.000
_cell.angle_alpha   90.00
_cell.angle_beta   90.00
_cell.angle_gamma   90.00
#
_symmetry.space_group_name_H-M   'P 1'
#
loop_
_entity.id
_entity.type
_entity.pdbx_description
1 polymer ?
#
loop_
_entity_poly.entity_id
_entity_poly.type
_entity_poly.pdbx_seq_one_letter_code
_entity_poly.pdbx_strand_id
1 'polypeptide(L)'
;MTRPARLGRPTGPRPGFSRDDVVDAALGIGIADFTLTAVAKHLGVAVSGLYRTISSREDLLAACLERIAAKVDVPAAGRRWPDAVRAHAEAIWVMLDRYPGLAGVIMGVPWAHQLFAAPVAQACQVLVDGGLEVEEAGVVLDFVGDTVISTHAQIEVMRSPVAPSGPGGPTGLEETSRFAAAADRPALPEALTPNESWLERGGLDRKIEIIIRGVAAGLAPSATDTGGKPASGGDVSGRR
;
A
#
# COMPACT_ATOMS: atom_id res chain seq x y z
N MET A 1 -8.45 15.15 -59.62
CA MET A 1 -7.30 15.36 -58.70
C MET A 1 -7.30 14.23 -57.68
N THR A 2 -6.20 13.50 -57.60
CA THR A 2 -6.15 12.11 -57.15
C THR A 2 -5.83 12.00 -55.66
N ARG A 3 -6.53 11.06 -55.00
CA ARG A 3 -6.54 10.74 -53.56
C ARG A 3 -5.16 10.27 -53.03
N PRO A 4 -4.76 10.61 -51.78
CA PRO A 4 -3.48 10.15 -51.23
C PRO A 4 -3.51 8.66 -50.89
N ALA A 5 -2.39 7.99 -51.16
CA ALA A 5 -2.16 6.58 -50.90
C ALA A 5 -2.15 6.29 -49.39
N ARG A 6 -2.82 5.21 -48.97
CA ARG A 6 -2.72 4.68 -47.60
C ARG A 6 -1.31 4.12 -47.42
N LEU A 7 -0.57 4.64 -46.44
CA LEU A 7 0.64 4.03 -45.91
C LEU A 7 0.31 2.61 -45.42
N GLY A 8 0.98 1.62 -45.99
CA GLY A 8 0.83 0.22 -45.63
C GLY A 8 1.20 -0.05 -44.17
N ARG A 9 0.53 -1.04 -43.58
CA ARG A 9 0.82 -1.57 -42.25
C ARG A 9 2.20 -2.26 -42.28
N PRO A 10 3.08 -2.09 -41.29
CA PRO A 10 4.39 -2.75 -41.31
C PRO A 10 4.22 -4.27 -41.31
N THR A 11 4.68 -4.95 -42.37
CA THR A 11 4.67 -6.41 -42.54
C THR A 11 6.06 -7.01 -42.28
N GLY A 12 6.63 -6.72 -41.11
CA GLY A 12 7.79 -7.43 -40.59
C GLY A 12 7.36 -8.65 -39.74
N PRO A 13 8.24 -9.63 -39.50
CA PRO A 13 8.00 -10.65 -38.49
C PRO A 13 7.67 -9.95 -37.16
N ARG A 14 6.62 -10.39 -36.46
CA ARG A 14 6.31 -9.85 -35.12
C ARG A 14 7.58 -9.97 -34.25
N PRO A 15 7.92 -8.94 -33.45
CA PRO A 15 8.95 -9.10 -32.43
C PRO A 15 8.63 -10.36 -31.63
N GLY A 16 9.63 -11.22 -31.38
CA GLY A 16 9.40 -12.53 -30.75
C GLY A 16 8.71 -12.45 -29.38
N PHE A 17 8.74 -11.29 -28.72
CA PHE A 17 7.95 -10.91 -27.54
C PHE A 17 7.98 -9.37 -27.40
N SER A 18 7.02 -8.82 -26.66
CA SER A 18 6.83 -7.41 -26.33
C SER A 18 7.24 -7.09 -24.89
N ARG A 19 7.26 -5.81 -24.51
CA ARG A 19 7.49 -5.41 -23.10
C ARG A 19 6.40 -5.99 -22.19
N ASP A 20 5.14 -5.97 -22.62
CA ASP A 20 4.02 -6.51 -21.85
C ASP A 20 4.20 -8.01 -21.56
N ASP A 21 4.70 -8.79 -22.54
CA ASP A 21 5.01 -10.22 -22.33
C ASP A 21 6.09 -10.42 -21.24
N VAL A 22 7.09 -9.54 -21.16
CA VAL A 22 8.12 -9.57 -20.11
C VAL A 22 7.54 -9.22 -18.74
N VAL A 23 6.68 -8.20 -18.68
CA VAL A 23 6.01 -7.82 -17.43
C VAL A 23 5.06 -8.95 -16.99
N ASP A 24 4.37 -9.62 -17.91
CA ASP A 24 3.47 -10.75 -17.62
C ASP A 24 4.23 -11.94 -17.06
N ALA A 25 5.35 -12.30 -17.70
CA ALA A 25 6.21 -13.34 -17.20
C ALA A 25 6.76 -13.01 -15.79
N ALA A 26 7.15 -11.76 -15.54
CA ALA A 26 7.63 -11.33 -14.24
C ALA A 26 6.55 -11.39 -13.14
N LEU A 27 5.35 -10.85 -13.41
CA LEU A 27 4.23 -10.94 -12.46
C LEU A 27 3.75 -12.37 -12.24
N GLY A 28 3.82 -13.22 -13.27
CA GLY A 28 3.48 -14.64 -13.17
C GLY A 28 4.48 -15.46 -12.33
N ILE A 29 5.74 -15.02 -12.25
CA ILE A 29 6.73 -15.59 -11.34
C ILE A 29 6.52 -15.07 -9.92
N GLY A 30 6.21 -13.78 -9.77
CA GLY A 30 6.00 -13.12 -8.48
C GLY A 30 6.85 -11.86 -8.37
N ILE A 31 6.24 -10.77 -7.89
CA ILE A 31 6.85 -9.43 -7.84
C ILE A 31 8.11 -9.38 -6.97
N ALA A 32 8.16 -10.17 -5.90
CA ALA A 32 9.30 -10.26 -5.00
C ALA A 32 10.39 -11.20 -5.52
N ASP A 33 10.03 -12.20 -6.34
CA ASP A 33 10.87 -13.37 -6.60
C ASP A 33 11.48 -13.41 -8.01
N PHE A 34 10.95 -12.62 -8.95
CA PHE A 34 11.41 -12.73 -10.33
C PHE A 34 12.90 -12.36 -10.47
N THR A 35 13.57 -13.13 -11.33
CA THR A 35 14.91 -12.86 -11.84
C THR A 35 14.86 -12.78 -13.35
N LEU A 36 15.78 -12.01 -13.96
CA LEU A 36 15.84 -11.92 -15.43
C LEU A 36 16.08 -13.28 -16.08
N THR A 37 16.82 -14.18 -15.41
CA THR A 37 17.01 -15.57 -15.86
C THR A 37 15.70 -16.36 -15.84
N ALA A 38 14.92 -16.27 -14.76
CA ALA A 38 13.63 -16.95 -14.67
C ALA A 38 12.63 -16.42 -15.70
N VAL A 39 12.58 -15.10 -15.90
CA VAL A 39 11.74 -14.44 -16.91
C VAL A 39 12.14 -14.88 -18.32
N ALA A 40 13.43 -14.87 -18.66
CA ALA A 40 13.91 -15.30 -19.96
C ALA A 40 13.60 -16.77 -20.23
N LYS A 41 13.78 -17.63 -19.21
CA LYS A 41 13.40 -19.05 -19.26
C LYS A 41 11.90 -19.22 -19.49
N HIS A 42 11.07 -18.43 -18.81
CA HIS A 42 9.61 -18.46 -18.97
C HIS A 42 9.19 -18.10 -20.40
N LEU A 43 9.87 -17.12 -21.02
CA LEU A 43 9.62 -16.70 -22.40
C LEU A 43 10.34 -17.55 -23.46
N GLY A 44 11.17 -18.52 -23.07
CA GLY A 44 11.93 -19.36 -24.00
C GLY A 44 13.02 -18.61 -24.79
N VAL A 45 13.58 -17.54 -24.22
CA VAL A 45 14.61 -16.70 -24.87
C VAL A 45 15.89 -16.61 -24.04
N ALA A 46 16.99 -16.16 -24.66
CA ALA A 46 18.19 -15.79 -23.93
C ALA A 46 17.96 -14.50 -23.11
N VAL A 47 18.60 -14.37 -21.93
CA VAL A 47 18.51 -13.18 -21.08
C VAL A 47 18.90 -11.90 -21.82
N SER A 48 19.92 -11.97 -22.69
CA SER A 48 20.34 -10.85 -23.55
C SER A 48 19.21 -10.34 -24.45
N GLY A 49 18.25 -11.19 -24.80
CA GLY A 49 17.08 -10.81 -25.58
C GLY A 49 16.14 -9.86 -24.84
N LEU A 50 15.99 -10.01 -23.51
CA LEU A 50 15.09 -9.17 -22.69
C LEU A 50 15.47 -7.69 -22.78
N TYR A 51 16.77 -7.39 -22.84
CA TYR A 51 17.28 -6.02 -22.89
C TYR A 51 16.89 -5.22 -24.15
N ARG A 52 16.26 -5.86 -25.14
CA ARG A 52 15.62 -5.13 -26.26
C ARG A 52 14.32 -4.41 -25.85
N THR A 53 13.71 -4.82 -24.74
CA THR A 53 12.41 -4.33 -24.26
C THR A 53 12.48 -3.66 -22.89
N ILE A 54 13.52 -3.97 -22.11
CA ILE A 54 13.77 -3.40 -20.78
C ILE A 54 15.23 -2.93 -20.67
N SER A 55 15.49 -1.92 -19.85
CA SER A 55 16.85 -1.40 -19.63
C SER A 55 17.57 -2.06 -18.45
N SER A 56 16.83 -2.56 -17.46
CA SER A 56 17.37 -3.21 -16.26
C SER A 56 16.31 -4.07 -15.56
N ARG A 57 16.70 -4.79 -14.48
CA ARG A 57 15.73 -5.44 -13.59
C ARG A 57 14.81 -4.42 -12.91
N GLU A 58 15.35 -3.25 -12.56
CA GLU A 58 14.59 -2.16 -11.91
C GLU A 58 13.57 -1.55 -12.87
N ASP A 59 13.91 -1.39 -14.15
CA ASP A 59 12.99 -0.97 -15.20
C ASP A 59 11.81 -1.96 -15.36
N LEU A 60 12.10 -3.27 -15.29
CA LEU A 60 11.06 -4.30 -15.29
C LEU A 60 10.22 -4.26 -14.00
N LEU A 61 10.84 -4.04 -12.84
CA LEU A 61 10.13 -3.89 -11.57
C LEU A 61 9.19 -2.69 -11.60
N ALA A 62 9.66 -1.54 -12.10
CA ALA A 62 8.86 -0.34 -12.26
C ALA A 62 7.64 -0.60 -13.17
N ALA A 63 7.84 -1.24 -14.33
CA ALA A 63 6.75 -1.60 -15.23
C ALA A 63 5.73 -2.56 -14.59
N CYS A 64 6.19 -3.49 -13.73
CA CYS A 64 5.29 -4.35 -12.97
C CYS A 64 4.45 -3.54 -11.98
N LEU A 65 5.08 -2.65 -11.21
CA LEU A 65 4.42 -1.81 -10.22
C LEU A 65 3.45 -0.82 -10.85
N GLU A 66 3.80 -0.18 -11.97
CA GLU A 66 2.89 0.68 -12.76
C GLU A 66 1.63 -0.08 -13.18
N ARG A 67 1.79 -1.34 -13.60
CA ARG A 67 0.67 -2.18 -14.01
C ARG A 67 -0.20 -2.65 -12.85
N ILE A 68 0.38 -2.81 -11.66
CA ILE A 68 -0.37 -3.07 -10.43
C ILE A 68 -1.13 -1.80 -10.03
N ALA A 69 -0.45 -0.64 -10.01
CA ALA A 69 -1.03 0.65 -9.67
C ALA A 69 -2.24 1.01 -10.56
N ALA A 70 -2.17 0.70 -11.86
CA ALA A 70 -3.27 0.90 -12.80
C ALA A 70 -4.52 0.04 -12.52
N LYS A 71 -4.42 -0.97 -11.67
CA LYS A 71 -5.52 -1.88 -11.28
C LYS A 71 -6.02 -1.64 -9.85
N VAL A 72 -5.45 -0.66 -9.13
CA VAL A 72 -5.88 -0.34 -7.77
C VAL A 72 -7.27 0.27 -7.82
N ASP A 73 -8.21 -0.34 -7.11
CA ASP A 73 -9.55 0.20 -6.96
C ASP A 73 -9.50 1.39 -5.99
N VAL A 74 -9.81 2.59 -6.49
CA VAL A 74 -9.90 3.78 -5.65
C VAL A 74 -11.28 3.84 -5.00
N PRO A 75 -11.39 4.27 -3.72
CA PRO A 75 -12.68 4.46 -3.07
C PRO A 75 -13.64 5.33 -3.90
N ALA A 76 -14.89 4.89 -4.02
CA ALA A 76 -15.91 5.66 -4.73
C ALA A 76 -16.16 7.04 -4.07
N ALA A 77 -16.42 8.05 -4.89
CA ALA A 77 -16.73 9.40 -4.45
C ALA A 77 -18.02 9.47 -3.60
N GLY A 78 -18.18 10.56 -2.83
CA GLY A 78 -19.38 10.84 -2.03
C GLY A 78 -19.46 10.09 -0.70
N ARG A 79 -18.42 9.35 -0.31
CA ARG A 79 -18.30 8.74 1.03
C ARG A 79 -17.90 9.81 2.05
N ARG A 80 -18.42 9.67 3.27
CA ARG A 80 -17.83 10.39 4.41
C ARG A 80 -16.42 9.86 4.68
N TRP A 81 -15.55 10.73 5.18
CA TRP A 81 -14.14 10.38 5.36
C TRP A 81 -13.89 9.08 6.16
N PRO A 82 -14.63 8.70 7.22
CA PRO A 82 -14.36 7.44 7.92
C PRO A 82 -14.57 6.21 7.02
N ASP A 83 -15.60 6.26 6.16
CA ASP A 83 -15.92 5.17 5.25
C ASP A 83 -14.97 5.15 4.05
N ALA A 84 -14.45 6.30 3.64
CA ALA A 84 -13.39 6.40 2.65
C ALA A 84 -12.07 5.82 3.18
N VAL A 85 -11.71 6.05 4.45
CA VAL A 85 -10.54 5.43 5.09
C VAL A 85 -10.66 3.89 5.10
N ARG A 86 -11.81 3.35 5.51
CA ARG A 86 -12.05 1.90 5.48
C ARG A 86 -11.94 1.31 4.08
N ALA A 87 -12.54 1.98 3.10
CA ALA A 87 -12.47 1.56 1.70
C ALA A 87 -11.04 1.63 1.15
N HIS A 88 -10.25 2.62 1.55
CA HIS A 88 -8.85 2.73 1.17
C HIS A 88 -8.00 1.59 1.78
N ALA A 89 -8.20 1.29 3.07
CA ALA A 89 -7.53 0.17 3.73
C ALA A 89 -7.87 -1.17 3.05
N GLU A 90 -9.14 -1.36 2.67
CA GLU A 90 -9.59 -2.54 1.90
C GLU A 90 -8.90 -2.64 0.54
N ALA A 91 -8.84 -1.53 -0.21
CA ALA A 91 -8.22 -1.49 -1.52
C ALA A 91 -6.74 -1.87 -1.49
N ILE A 92 -6.00 -1.35 -0.51
CA ILE A 92 -4.60 -1.75 -0.29
C ILE A 92 -4.52 -3.23 0.08
N TRP A 93 -5.36 -3.70 1.01
CA TRP A 93 -5.36 -5.09 1.45
C TRP A 93 -5.59 -6.06 0.29
N VAL A 94 -6.63 -5.82 -0.53
CA VAL A 94 -6.95 -6.65 -1.71
C VAL A 94 -5.84 -6.62 -2.75
N MET A 95 -5.18 -5.47 -2.94
CA MET A 95 -4.02 -5.35 -3.82
C MET A 95 -2.86 -6.22 -3.32
N LEU A 96 -2.54 -6.16 -2.03
CA LEU A 96 -1.44 -6.93 -1.44
C LEU A 96 -1.73 -8.44 -1.48
N ASP A 97 -2.96 -8.85 -1.19
CA ASP A 97 -3.39 -10.26 -1.25
C ASP A 97 -3.33 -10.83 -2.68
N ARG A 98 -3.60 -10.00 -3.69
CA ARG A 98 -3.48 -10.37 -5.11
C ARG A 98 -2.02 -10.53 -5.56
N TYR A 99 -1.09 -9.85 -4.91
CA TYR A 99 0.33 -9.82 -5.29
C TYR A 99 1.23 -10.15 -4.09
N PRO A 100 1.37 -11.44 -3.71
CA PRO A 100 2.23 -11.84 -2.60
C PRO A 100 3.65 -11.27 -2.70
N GLY A 101 4.18 -10.80 -1.57
CA GLY A 101 5.49 -10.15 -1.47
C GLY A 101 5.53 -8.69 -1.92
N LEU A 102 4.44 -8.13 -2.45
CA LEU A 102 4.37 -6.71 -2.82
C LEU A 102 4.61 -5.78 -1.63
N ALA A 103 4.10 -6.12 -0.44
CA ALA A 103 4.30 -5.33 0.77
C ALA A 103 5.80 -5.18 1.11
N GLY A 104 6.54 -6.29 1.03
CA GLY A 104 8.00 -6.31 1.21
C GLY A 104 8.72 -5.50 0.14
N VAL A 105 8.28 -5.55 -1.12
CA VAL A 105 8.82 -4.72 -2.20
C VAL A 105 8.61 -3.24 -1.93
N ILE A 106 7.40 -2.83 -1.53
CA ILE A 106 7.07 -1.43 -1.22
C ILE A 106 7.95 -0.90 -0.07
N MET A 107 8.12 -1.70 0.99
CA MET A 107 8.95 -1.32 2.15
C MET A 107 10.45 -1.34 1.84
N GLY A 108 10.91 -2.25 0.98
CA GLY A 108 12.34 -2.49 0.72
C GLY A 108 12.92 -1.67 -0.43
N VAL A 109 12.08 -1.15 -1.34
CA VAL A 109 12.50 -0.40 -2.53
C VAL A 109 12.09 1.07 -2.38
N PRO A 110 13.04 2.01 -2.13
CA PRO A 110 12.71 3.39 -1.75
C PRO A 110 11.76 4.15 -2.69
N TRP A 111 11.78 3.84 -3.99
CA TRP A 111 10.97 4.51 -5.02
C TRP A 111 9.65 3.79 -5.34
N ALA A 112 9.42 2.56 -4.85
CA ALA A 112 8.31 1.73 -5.32
C ALA A 112 6.93 2.34 -5.04
N HIS A 113 6.76 2.94 -3.86
CA HIS A 113 5.49 3.58 -3.46
C HIS A 113 5.14 4.79 -4.35
N GLN A 114 6.12 5.47 -4.96
CA GLN A 114 5.87 6.63 -5.82
C GLN A 114 5.10 6.27 -7.09
N LEU A 115 5.17 5.02 -7.56
CA LEU A 115 4.39 4.55 -8.71
C LEU A 115 2.89 4.43 -8.41
N PHE A 116 2.49 4.56 -7.14
CA PHE A 116 1.10 4.59 -6.68
C PHE A 116 0.60 6.03 -6.40
N ALA A 117 1.36 7.06 -6.77
CA ALA A 117 0.97 8.46 -6.48
C ALA A 117 -0.39 8.85 -7.07
N ALA A 118 -0.74 8.37 -8.27
CA ALA A 118 -2.03 8.67 -8.90
C ALA A 118 -3.23 8.10 -8.13
N PRO A 119 -3.30 6.80 -7.77
CA PRO A 119 -4.39 6.29 -6.94
C PRO A 119 -4.39 6.90 -5.53
N VAL A 120 -3.23 7.19 -4.94
CA VAL A 120 -3.14 7.87 -3.63
C VAL A 120 -3.71 9.29 -3.69
N ALA A 121 -3.39 10.06 -4.73
CA ALA A 121 -3.93 11.41 -4.92
C ALA A 121 -5.46 11.38 -5.07
N GLN A 122 -6.02 10.39 -5.77
CA GLN A 122 -7.47 10.24 -5.88
C GLN A 122 -8.10 9.85 -4.54
N ALA A 123 -7.49 8.94 -3.78
CA ALA A 123 -7.96 8.61 -2.43
C ALA A 123 -7.93 9.83 -1.49
N CYS A 124 -6.91 10.68 -1.62
CA CYS A 124 -6.79 11.94 -0.87
C CYS A 124 -7.96 12.87 -1.20
N GLN A 125 -8.27 13.04 -2.48
CA GLN A 125 -9.42 13.85 -2.90
C GLN A 125 -10.74 13.32 -2.33
N VAL A 126 -10.94 11.99 -2.32
CA VAL A 126 -12.16 11.39 -1.74
C VAL A 126 -12.29 11.65 -0.25
N LEU A 127 -11.17 11.67 0.50
CA LEU A 127 -11.17 12.02 1.91
C LEU A 127 -11.50 13.50 2.15
N VAL A 128 -10.94 14.38 1.31
CA VAL A 128 -11.22 15.83 1.35
C VAL A 128 -12.69 16.09 1.06
N ASP A 129 -13.22 15.52 -0.04
CA ASP A 129 -14.64 15.61 -0.39
C ASP A 129 -15.55 15.01 0.71
N GLY A 130 -15.01 14.05 1.48
CA GLY A 130 -15.65 13.40 2.62
C GLY A 130 -15.59 14.20 3.93
N GLY A 131 -14.97 15.39 3.93
CA GLY A 131 -14.97 16.36 5.02
C GLY A 131 -13.70 16.39 5.88
N LEU A 132 -12.55 15.92 5.39
CA LEU A 132 -11.24 16.19 6.01
C LEU A 132 -10.57 17.41 5.36
N GLU A 133 -9.73 18.10 6.14
CA GLU A 133 -8.79 19.06 5.56
C GLU A 133 -7.68 18.33 4.78
N VAL A 134 -7.06 19.01 3.82
CA VAL A 134 -6.08 18.41 2.90
C VAL A 134 -4.88 17.83 3.65
N GLU A 135 -4.35 18.55 4.63
CA GLU A 135 -3.21 18.13 5.43
C GLU A 135 -3.55 16.87 6.25
N GLU A 136 -4.75 16.83 6.85
CA GLU A 136 -5.22 15.68 7.63
C GLU A 136 -5.48 14.46 6.74
N ALA A 137 -6.08 14.67 5.56
CA ALA A 137 -6.30 13.60 4.59
C ALA A 137 -4.96 12.94 4.18
N GLY A 138 -3.92 13.74 3.93
CA GLY A 138 -2.57 13.25 3.63
C GLY A 138 -1.99 12.41 4.77
N VAL A 139 -2.01 12.92 6.00
CA VAL A 139 -1.48 12.22 7.18
C VAL A 139 -2.25 10.93 7.47
N VAL A 140 -3.58 10.94 7.31
CA VAL A 140 -4.41 9.76 7.52
C VAL A 140 -4.13 8.69 6.48
N LEU A 141 -3.95 9.05 5.21
CA LEU A 141 -3.59 8.09 4.17
C LEU A 141 -2.23 7.45 4.41
N ASP A 142 -1.23 8.27 4.76
CA ASP A 142 0.11 7.79 5.11
C ASP A 142 0.04 6.78 6.26
N PHE A 143 -0.64 7.15 7.35
CA PHE A 143 -0.74 6.30 8.53
C PHE A 143 -1.52 5.00 8.26
N VAL A 144 -2.62 5.07 7.51
CA VAL A 144 -3.42 3.90 7.13
C VAL A 144 -2.63 3.00 6.18
N GLY A 145 -1.98 3.58 5.17
CA GLY A 145 -1.14 2.87 4.22
C GLY A 145 -0.03 2.10 4.92
N ASP A 146 0.74 2.77 5.77
CA ASP A 146 1.80 2.16 6.58
C ASP A 146 1.27 1.02 7.45
N THR A 147 0.12 1.23 8.10
CA THR A 147 -0.48 0.22 8.99
C THR A 147 -0.90 -1.02 8.21
N VAL A 148 -1.51 -0.86 7.04
CA VAL A 148 -1.96 -1.98 6.18
C VAL A 148 -0.75 -2.73 5.60
N ILE A 149 0.19 -2.00 5.00
CA ILE A 149 1.38 -2.58 4.34
C ILE A 149 2.24 -3.32 5.37
N SER A 150 2.53 -2.71 6.51
CA SER A 150 3.33 -3.35 7.57
C SER A 150 2.64 -4.56 8.17
N THR A 151 1.32 -4.49 8.43
CA THR A 151 0.58 -5.63 8.97
C THR A 151 0.55 -6.79 7.97
N HIS A 152 0.33 -6.51 6.68
CA HIS A 152 0.37 -7.54 5.64
C HIS A 152 1.76 -8.18 5.51
N ALA A 153 2.82 -7.38 5.48
CA ALA A 153 4.19 -7.88 5.42
C ALA A 153 4.54 -8.76 6.63
N GLN A 154 4.11 -8.35 7.83
CA GLN A 154 4.29 -9.14 9.05
C GLN A 154 3.55 -10.48 8.99
N ILE A 155 2.31 -10.49 8.50
CA ILE A 155 1.53 -11.73 8.31
C ILE A 155 2.25 -12.66 7.32
N GLU A 156 2.74 -12.14 6.20
CA GLU A 156 3.50 -12.94 5.23
C GLU A 156 4.76 -13.55 5.86
N VAL A 157 5.51 -12.77 6.64
CA VAL A 157 6.68 -13.25 7.38
C VAL A 157 6.31 -14.34 8.40
N MET A 158 5.23 -14.14 9.15
CA MET A 158 4.79 -15.11 10.17
C MET A 158 4.29 -16.43 9.54
N ARG A 159 3.68 -16.37 8.35
CA ARG A 159 3.22 -17.55 7.59
C ARG A 159 4.36 -18.26 6.87
N SER A 160 5.42 -17.54 6.50
CA SER A 160 6.51 -18.09 5.71
C SER A 160 7.44 -18.97 6.54
N PRO A 161 8.03 -20.04 5.96
CA PRO A 161 9.12 -20.76 6.59
C PRO A 161 10.31 -19.85 6.87
N VAL A 162 10.94 -20.01 8.03
CA VAL A 162 12.15 -19.25 8.39
C VAL A 162 13.33 -19.71 7.55
N ALA A 163 14.03 -18.78 6.89
CA ALA A 163 15.27 -19.09 6.18
C ALA A 163 16.40 -19.46 7.17
N PRO A 164 17.24 -20.47 6.88
CA PRO A 164 17.38 -21.20 5.62
C PRO A 164 16.62 -22.54 5.60
N SER A 165 15.67 -22.79 6.51
CA SER A 165 15.05 -24.11 6.73
C SER A 165 14.31 -24.69 5.51
N GLY A 166 14.05 -23.86 4.49
CA GLY A 166 13.44 -24.28 3.24
C GLY A 166 11.97 -24.69 3.39
N PRO A 167 11.36 -25.24 2.33
CA PRO A 167 9.99 -25.72 2.36
C PRO A 167 9.81 -26.80 3.43
N GLY A 168 8.86 -26.61 4.36
CA GLY A 168 8.58 -27.54 5.47
C GLY A 168 9.37 -27.28 6.76
N GLY A 169 10.21 -26.22 6.80
CA GLY A 169 10.78 -25.70 8.04
C GLY A 169 9.75 -25.00 8.94
N PRO A 170 10.13 -24.63 10.19
CA PRO A 170 9.24 -23.89 11.07
C PRO A 170 8.86 -22.55 10.44
N THR A 171 7.59 -22.19 10.58
CA THR A 171 7.06 -20.89 10.20
C THR A 171 7.62 -19.78 11.09
N GLY A 172 7.51 -18.53 10.64
CA GLY A 172 7.87 -17.36 11.45
C GLY A 172 7.11 -17.31 12.78
N LEU A 173 5.84 -17.71 12.81
CA LEU A 173 5.06 -17.77 14.05
C LEU A 173 5.58 -18.84 15.03
N GLU A 174 5.87 -20.05 14.54
CA GLU A 174 6.41 -21.13 15.38
C GLU A 174 7.75 -20.74 15.98
N GLU A 175 8.62 -20.14 15.17
CA GLU A 175 9.93 -19.69 15.64
C GLU A 175 9.81 -18.52 16.63
N THR A 176 8.96 -17.54 16.34
CA THR A 176 8.68 -16.42 17.27
C THR A 176 8.11 -16.94 18.59
N SER A 177 7.22 -17.93 18.55
CA SER A 177 6.64 -18.56 19.74
C SER A 177 7.72 -19.26 20.58
N ARG A 178 8.67 -19.97 19.94
CA ARG A 178 9.82 -20.57 20.63
C ARG A 178 10.69 -19.51 21.31
N PHE A 179 10.98 -18.41 20.63
CA PHE A 179 11.76 -17.30 21.18
C PHE A 179 11.04 -16.61 22.35
N ALA A 180 9.72 -16.45 22.27
CA ALA A 180 8.91 -15.84 23.32
C ALA A 180 8.79 -16.74 24.57
N ALA A 181 8.78 -18.06 24.38
CA ALA A 181 8.71 -19.05 25.47
C ALA A 181 10.07 -19.26 26.19
N ALA A 182 11.17 -18.70 25.68
CA ALA A 182 12.46 -18.78 26.33
C ALA A 182 12.43 -18.10 27.72
N ALA A 183 13.18 -18.65 28.67
CA ALA A 183 13.26 -18.12 30.03
C ALA A 183 13.70 -16.64 30.05
N ASP A 184 13.28 -15.90 31.08
CA ASP A 184 13.60 -14.49 31.33
C ASP A 184 12.94 -13.46 30.40
N ARG A 185 11.84 -13.82 29.71
CA ARG A 185 11.02 -12.85 28.95
C ARG A 185 9.85 -12.30 29.78
N PRO A 186 9.59 -10.98 29.71
CA PRO A 186 8.47 -10.37 30.44
C PRO A 186 7.13 -10.85 29.87
N ALA A 187 6.13 -10.96 30.74
CA ALA A 187 4.75 -11.22 30.32
C ALA A 187 4.21 -9.99 29.54
N LEU A 188 3.71 -10.24 28.35
CA LEU A 188 3.06 -9.23 27.51
C LEU A 188 1.54 -9.46 27.48
N PRO A 189 0.74 -8.42 27.19
CA PRO A 189 -0.68 -8.61 26.86
C PRO A 189 -0.86 -9.57 25.67
N GLU A 190 -1.97 -10.29 25.62
CA GLU A 190 -2.26 -11.29 24.58
C GLU A 190 -2.08 -10.75 23.15
N ALA A 191 -2.47 -9.50 22.89
CA ALA A 191 -2.30 -8.85 21.59
C ALA A 191 -0.83 -8.70 21.14
N LEU A 192 0.12 -8.76 22.09
CA LEU A 192 1.56 -8.66 21.88
C LEU A 192 2.28 -9.99 22.15
N THR A 193 1.54 -11.05 22.44
CA THR A 193 2.05 -12.42 22.60
C THR A 193 1.81 -13.20 21.30
N PRO A 194 2.79 -13.95 20.76
CA PRO A 194 2.60 -14.74 19.55
C PRO A 194 1.42 -15.70 19.68
N ASN A 195 0.49 -15.64 18.72
CA ASN A 195 -0.68 -16.51 18.66
C ASN A 195 -1.22 -16.58 17.21
N GLU A 196 -2.19 -17.47 16.96
CA GLU A 196 -2.74 -17.67 15.60
C GLU A 196 -3.39 -16.43 14.99
N SER A 197 -3.91 -15.51 15.81
CA SER A 197 -4.53 -14.27 15.30
C SER A 197 -3.52 -13.35 14.60
N TRP A 198 -2.21 -13.56 14.81
CA TRP A 198 -1.15 -12.83 14.10
C TRP A 198 -1.04 -13.23 12.64
N LEU A 199 -1.67 -14.35 12.25
CA LEU A 199 -1.76 -14.80 10.86
C LEU A 199 -2.98 -14.20 10.16
N GLU A 200 -3.83 -13.47 10.87
CA GLU A 200 -5.13 -13.01 10.37
C GLU A 200 -5.18 -11.49 10.22
N ARG A 201 -6.11 -11.03 9.39
CA ARG A 201 -6.38 -9.61 9.21
C ARG A 201 -6.96 -8.94 10.46
N GLY A 202 -7.65 -9.68 11.34
CA GLY A 202 -8.53 -9.09 12.37
C GLY A 202 -7.89 -8.01 13.26
N GLY A 203 -6.58 -8.10 13.52
CA GLY A 203 -5.82 -7.04 14.22
C GLY A 203 -5.75 -5.71 13.46
N LEU A 204 -5.69 -5.75 12.12
CA LEU A 204 -5.69 -4.57 11.25
C LEU A 204 -6.98 -3.76 11.39
N ASP A 205 -8.14 -4.41 11.28
CA ASP A 205 -9.42 -3.69 11.28
C ASP A 205 -9.61 -2.92 12.60
N ARG A 206 -9.18 -3.50 13.72
CA ARG A 206 -9.15 -2.81 15.02
C ARG A 206 -8.21 -1.59 15.02
N LYS A 207 -7.02 -1.69 14.40
CA LYS A 207 -6.08 -0.56 14.26
C LYS A 207 -6.71 0.57 13.43
N ILE A 208 -7.35 0.23 12.30
CA ILE A 208 -8.03 1.22 11.44
C ILE A 208 -9.12 1.97 12.22
N GLU A 209 -9.93 1.27 13.01
CA GLU A 209 -10.94 1.92 13.85
C GLU A 209 -10.34 2.80 14.96
N ILE A 210 -9.16 2.45 15.49
CA ILE A 210 -8.43 3.31 16.43
C ILE A 210 -7.95 4.58 15.72
N ILE A 211 -7.40 4.47 14.51
CA ILE A 211 -6.95 5.61 13.71
C ILE A 211 -8.13 6.55 13.43
N ILE A 212 -9.24 6.02 12.92
CA ILE A 212 -10.46 6.79 12.65
C ILE A 212 -10.94 7.52 13.91
N ARG A 213 -11.06 6.83 15.05
CA ARG A 213 -11.48 7.48 16.31
C ARG A 213 -10.50 8.57 16.75
N GLY A 214 -9.19 8.35 16.58
CA GLY A 214 -8.16 9.34 16.91
C GLY A 214 -8.29 10.62 16.09
N VAL A 215 -8.44 10.47 14.77
CA VAL A 215 -8.66 11.60 13.84
C VAL A 215 -9.95 12.33 14.21
N ALA A 216 -11.05 11.60 14.39
CA ALA A 216 -12.34 12.20 14.76
C ALA A 216 -12.29 12.99 16.07
N ALA A 217 -11.51 12.55 17.05
CA ALA A 217 -11.32 13.27 18.30
C ALA A 217 -10.52 14.57 18.14
N GLY A 218 -9.56 14.60 17.20
CA GLY A 218 -8.79 15.80 16.87
C GLY A 218 -9.60 16.86 16.11
N LEU A 219 -10.57 16.42 15.30
CA LEU A 219 -11.49 17.30 14.55
C LEU A 219 -12.58 17.95 15.41
N ALA A 220 -12.90 17.37 16.57
CA ALA A 220 -13.88 17.96 17.47
C ALA A 220 -13.35 19.32 17.94
N PRO A 221 -14.14 20.41 17.90
CA PRO A 221 -13.69 21.70 18.40
C PRO A 221 -13.21 21.52 19.83
N SER A 222 -11.93 21.84 20.05
CA SER A 222 -11.31 21.73 21.37
C SER A 222 -12.21 22.47 22.35
N ALA A 223 -12.72 21.76 23.37
CA ALA A 223 -13.64 22.31 24.37
C ALA A 223 -13.01 23.41 25.26
N THR A 224 -11.92 24.03 24.81
CA THR A 224 -11.12 25.03 25.50
C THR A 224 -11.07 26.38 24.80
N ASP A 225 -11.73 26.58 23.65
CA ASP A 225 -11.75 27.90 22.98
C ASP A 225 -13.05 28.71 23.23
N THR A 226 -13.60 28.60 24.44
CA THR A 226 -14.59 29.55 24.97
C THR A 226 -13.90 30.55 25.91
N GLY A 227 -12.96 31.31 25.37
CA GLY A 227 -12.35 32.49 26.00
C GLY A 227 -13.01 33.77 25.51
N GLY A 228 -14.31 33.94 25.79
CA GLY A 228 -15.07 35.13 25.44
C GLY A 228 -14.44 36.40 26.00
N LYS A 229 -14.06 37.31 25.10
CA LYS A 229 -13.67 38.70 25.40
C LYS A 229 -14.88 39.41 26.02
N PRO A 230 -14.81 39.97 27.25
CA PRO A 230 -15.89 40.81 27.72
C PRO A 230 -15.79 42.17 27.01
N ALA A 231 -16.89 42.55 26.38
CA ALA A 231 -17.13 43.91 25.93
C ALA A 231 -17.20 44.84 27.16
N SER A 232 -16.35 45.86 27.21
CA SER A 232 -16.49 46.99 28.11
C SER A 232 -16.75 48.28 27.31
N GLY A 233 -17.98 48.41 26.81
CA GLY A 233 -18.68 49.70 26.80
C GLY A 233 -19.69 49.59 27.94
N GLY A 234 -19.70 50.42 28.97
CA GLY A 234 -19.47 51.86 29.04
C GLY A 234 -20.71 52.37 29.75
N ASP A 235 -20.56 53.07 30.88
CA ASP A 235 -21.65 53.93 31.33
C ASP A 235 -21.13 55.18 32.05
N VAL A 236 -21.71 56.29 31.59
CA VAL A 236 -21.52 57.66 32.02
C VAL A 236 -22.60 57.94 33.05
N SER A 237 -22.25 58.41 34.24
CA SER A 237 -23.12 59.35 34.97
C SER A 237 -22.34 60.12 36.01
N GLY A 238 -22.25 61.44 35.81
CA GLY A 238 -21.65 62.36 36.77
C GLY A 238 -22.53 62.68 37.97
N ARG A 239 -21.97 63.47 38.90
CA ARG A 239 -22.66 64.55 39.62
C ARG A 239 -21.68 65.32 40.52
N ARG A 240 -21.72 66.64 40.32
CA ARG A 240 -21.44 67.77 41.23
C ARG A 240 -19.99 68.09 41.58
#